data_AF-A0AAV2YQP3-F1
#
_entry.id   AF-A0AAV2YQP3-F1
#
_cell.length_a   1.000
_cell.length_b   1.000
_cell.length_c   1.000
_cell.angle_alpha   90.00
_cell.angle_beta   90.00
_cell.angle_gamma   90.00
#
_symmetry.space_group_name_H-M   'P 1'
#
loop_
_entity.id
_entity.type
_entity.pdbx_description
1 polymer ?
#
loop_
_entity_poly.entity_id
_entity_poly.type
_entity_poly.pdbx_seq_one_letter_code
_entity_poly.pdbx_strand_id
1 'polypeptide(L)'
;MGLWRQLLGAVVLMALQLVALGDAAHYIGVGKADITGPAAEVVMMGYGLTKQRTAGLLNRLYARAFIIEDAEADTRVVFVNCDLAAVFQLVHQEVLHQLKSKYGGVYTEQNVVLHGIHTHAGPGGSSAYFLYDASILGFNEDNFEIIVDGILAAIDEAHHSLTPGQVRFNKGEIADGGANRSPVAYEANPAEELTRSRSFEQFDRSKLLDLEPGVVMDTVPLRKHFGSLRRDVDGPYTVGSTVSASFYGGHPKNRLKQIHSFCDVEKEVGGEFTTVLTDAHWDVRFHWARKGISESASDCEWYIRANTSTSVAGRYRIRHRGFHKPLVGEIKAYEGFSSRFEVV
;
A
#
# COMPACT_ATOMS: atom_id res chain seq x y z
N MET A 1 -2.93 31.03 73.27
CA MET A 1 -3.88 30.51 72.26
C MET A 1 -3.47 30.75 70.79
N GLY A 2 -2.34 31.43 70.49
CA GLY A 2 -1.97 31.78 69.11
C GLY A 2 -1.11 30.76 68.34
N LEU A 3 -0.21 30.03 69.01
CA LEU A 3 0.73 29.13 68.31
C LEU A 3 0.09 27.82 67.82
N TRP A 4 -0.89 27.26 68.54
CA TRP A 4 -1.54 26.01 68.16
C TRP A 4 -2.45 26.16 66.93
N ARG A 5 -3.05 27.34 66.73
CA ARG A 5 -3.84 27.64 65.52
C ARG A 5 -2.98 27.83 64.27
N GLN A 6 -1.75 28.34 64.42
CA GLN A 6 -0.82 28.48 63.31
C GLN A 6 -0.20 27.14 62.90
N LEU A 7 0.08 26.25 63.86
CA LEU A 7 0.58 24.89 63.57
C LEU A 7 -0.50 23.99 62.93
N LEU A 8 -1.74 24.04 63.38
CA LEU A 8 -2.86 23.35 62.72
C LEU A 8 -3.14 23.91 61.32
N GLY A 9 -3.06 25.23 61.14
CA GLY A 9 -3.18 25.85 59.82
C GLY A 9 -2.08 25.43 58.85
N ALA A 10 -0.83 25.34 59.32
CA ALA A 10 0.30 24.92 58.51
C ALA A 10 0.27 23.42 58.15
N VAL A 11 -0.16 22.55 59.08
CA VAL A 11 -0.32 21.11 58.79
C VAL A 11 -1.50 20.85 57.85
N VAL A 12 -2.59 21.63 57.95
CA VAL A 12 -3.71 21.56 57.00
C VAL A 12 -3.32 22.12 55.62
N LEU A 13 -2.52 23.19 55.55
CA LEU A 13 -1.97 23.72 54.30
C LEU A 13 -0.95 22.78 53.65
N MET A 14 -0.15 22.06 54.43
CA MET A 14 0.81 21.07 53.93
C MET A 14 0.12 19.76 53.51
N ALA A 15 -0.98 19.39 54.19
CA ALA A 15 -1.85 18.28 53.77
C ALA A 15 -2.72 18.64 52.55
N LEU A 16 -3.05 19.93 52.35
CA LEU A 16 -3.76 20.42 51.15
C LEU A 16 -2.84 20.63 49.94
N GLN A 17 -1.52 20.68 50.12
CA GLN A 17 -0.55 20.59 49.01
C GLN A 17 -0.27 19.14 48.56
N LEU A 18 -0.78 18.16 49.31
CA LEU A 18 -0.69 16.72 49.01
C LEU A 18 -1.93 16.18 48.27
N VAL A 19 -2.90 17.03 47.91
CA VAL A 19 -4.06 16.64 47.11
C VAL A 19 -4.06 17.46 45.82
N ALA A 20 -3.83 16.76 44.71
CA ALA A 20 -3.92 17.18 43.30
C ALA A 20 -2.59 17.36 42.54
N LEU A 21 -1.58 16.51 42.79
CA LEU A 21 -1.07 15.78 41.64
C LEU A 21 -2.17 14.77 41.30
N GLY A 22 -3.18 15.21 40.53
CA GLY A 22 -4.21 14.29 40.06
C GLY A 22 -3.47 13.14 39.40
N ASP A 23 -3.75 11.92 39.87
CA ASP A 23 -3.19 10.69 39.30
C ASP A 23 -3.10 10.86 37.79
N ALA A 24 -1.93 10.59 37.25
CA ALA A 24 -1.75 10.57 35.81
C ALA A 24 -2.69 9.49 35.28
N ALA A 25 -3.92 9.90 34.92
CA ALA A 25 -5.00 8.96 34.65
C ALA A 25 -4.64 8.06 33.46
N HIS A 26 -3.71 8.51 32.61
CA HIS A 26 -3.17 7.74 31.50
C HIS A 26 -1.70 8.12 31.24
N TYR A 27 -0.95 7.20 30.66
CA TYR A 27 0.27 7.52 29.92
C TYR A 27 -0.10 7.77 28.46
N ILE A 28 0.40 8.88 27.92
CA ILE A 28 0.08 9.32 26.56
C ILE A 28 1.37 9.38 25.75
N GLY A 29 1.38 8.68 24.62
CA GLY A 29 2.46 8.65 23.66
C GLY A 29 2.01 9.26 22.34
N VAL A 30 2.87 10.04 21.70
CA VAL A 30 2.61 10.63 20.39
C VAL A 30 3.80 10.40 19.46
N GLY A 31 3.51 10.13 18.20
CA GLY A 31 4.53 9.88 17.19
C GLY A 31 4.06 10.30 15.80
N LYS A 32 5.00 10.67 14.94
CA LYS A 32 4.73 11.13 13.58
C LYS A 32 5.85 10.71 12.65
N ALA A 33 5.48 9.93 11.63
CA ALA A 33 6.40 9.54 10.58
C ALA A 33 5.83 9.82 9.20
N ASP A 34 6.74 9.96 8.24
CA ASP A 34 6.43 10.18 6.82
C ASP A 34 5.89 8.88 6.21
N ILE A 35 4.80 9.00 5.43
CA ILE A 35 4.19 7.91 4.64
C ILE A 35 3.99 8.35 3.18
N THR A 36 4.77 9.34 2.73
CA THR A 36 4.67 9.86 1.35
C THR A 36 5.19 8.82 0.38
N GLY A 37 4.26 8.13 -0.27
CA GLY A 37 4.57 7.18 -1.33
C GLY A 37 5.06 7.82 -2.63
N PRO A 38 5.03 7.06 -3.74
CA PRO A 38 5.56 7.50 -5.03
C PRO A 38 4.95 8.83 -5.51
N ALA A 39 5.81 9.85 -5.60
CA ALA A 39 5.44 11.20 -5.98
C ALA A 39 5.17 11.38 -7.49
N ALA A 40 5.38 10.34 -8.29
CA ALA A 40 5.16 10.37 -9.73
C ALA A 40 4.50 9.09 -10.23
N GLU A 41 3.67 9.25 -11.26
CA GLU A 41 3.21 8.21 -12.17
C GLU A 41 2.28 7.14 -11.56
N VAL A 42 2.16 7.09 -10.24
CA VAL A 42 1.16 6.28 -9.57
C VAL A 42 -0.18 7.00 -9.63
N VAL A 43 -1.21 6.31 -10.11
CA VAL A 43 -2.57 6.85 -10.11
C VAL A 43 -2.96 7.20 -8.67
N MET A 44 -3.54 8.38 -8.48
CA MET A 44 -3.94 8.84 -7.17
C MET A 44 -5.19 8.10 -6.71
N MET A 45 -5.22 7.67 -5.45
CA MET A 45 -6.35 6.92 -4.89
C MET A 45 -7.54 7.84 -4.61
N GLY A 46 -8.75 7.41 -4.98
CA GLY A 46 -10.00 8.06 -4.61
C GLY A 46 -10.92 8.36 -5.78
N TYR A 47 -10.46 9.16 -6.76
CA TYR A 47 -11.33 9.62 -7.85
C TYR A 47 -11.59 8.58 -8.95
N GLY A 48 -10.84 7.47 -8.98
CA GLY A 48 -10.98 6.44 -10.02
C GLY A 48 -10.63 6.93 -11.44
N LEU A 49 -9.80 7.97 -11.54
CA LEU A 49 -9.38 8.58 -12.80
C LEU A 49 -7.97 8.10 -13.16
N THR A 50 -7.85 7.16 -14.09
CA THR A 50 -6.55 6.59 -14.53
C THR A 50 -5.57 7.62 -15.10
N LYS A 51 -6.07 8.78 -15.54
CA LYS A 51 -5.25 9.92 -16.01
C LYS A 51 -4.72 10.81 -14.87
N GLN A 52 -5.29 10.70 -13.67
CA GLN A 52 -4.84 11.45 -12.50
C GLN A 52 -3.75 10.67 -11.79
N ARG A 53 -2.51 10.93 -12.17
CA ARG A 53 -1.32 10.33 -11.57
C ARG A 53 -0.60 11.37 -10.73
N THR A 54 0.12 10.92 -9.72
CA THR A 54 1.06 11.76 -8.99
C THR A 54 2.06 12.34 -10.00
N ALA A 55 2.41 13.61 -9.82
CA ALA A 55 3.27 14.35 -10.75
C ALA A 55 4.15 15.38 -10.00
N GLY A 56 4.43 15.11 -8.73
CA GLY A 56 5.09 16.02 -7.80
C GLY A 56 4.45 16.00 -6.43
N LEU A 57 4.95 16.86 -5.54
CA LEU A 57 4.50 17.00 -4.16
C LEU A 57 4.08 18.44 -3.90
N LEU A 58 2.87 18.63 -3.38
CA LEU A 58 2.47 19.90 -2.76
C LEU A 58 2.79 19.89 -1.26
N ASN A 59 2.39 18.81 -0.57
CA ASN A 59 2.73 18.51 0.81
C ASN A 59 3.08 17.02 0.94
N ARG A 60 3.89 16.68 1.94
CA ARG A 60 4.10 15.29 2.36
C ARG A 60 2.91 14.74 3.13
N LEU A 61 2.77 13.42 3.13
CA LEU A 61 1.76 12.64 3.83
C LEU A 61 2.37 12.05 5.10
N TYR A 62 1.65 12.07 6.23
CA TYR A 62 2.14 11.56 7.49
C TYR A 62 1.18 10.58 8.17
N ALA A 63 1.74 9.59 8.87
CA ALA A 63 1.05 8.85 9.91
C ALA A 63 1.27 9.58 11.24
N ARG A 64 0.19 9.76 12.01
CA ARG A 64 0.24 10.36 13.37
C ARG A 64 -0.37 9.37 14.35
N ALA A 65 0.46 8.80 15.21
CA ALA A 65 0.07 7.81 16.19
C ALA A 65 -0.15 8.44 17.56
N PHE A 66 -1.21 7.99 18.24
CA PHE A 66 -1.59 8.38 19.59
C PHE A 66 -1.79 7.10 20.39
N ILE A 67 -0.97 6.91 21.43
CA ILE A 67 -1.09 5.80 22.37
C ILE A 67 -1.66 6.33 23.67
N ILE A 68 -2.70 5.68 24.16
CA ILE A 68 -3.26 5.94 25.48
C ILE A 68 -3.15 4.62 26.25
N GLU A 69 -2.41 4.66 27.36
CA GLU A 69 -2.22 3.55 28.26
C GLU A 69 -2.87 3.87 29.61
N ASP A 70 -3.77 3.00 30.04
CA ASP A 70 -4.33 2.98 31.38
C ASP A 70 -3.40 2.13 32.25
N ALA A 71 -2.66 2.79 33.13
CA ALA A 71 -1.67 2.15 33.99
C ALA A 71 -2.27 1.27 35.08
N GLU A 72 -3.55 1.47 35.45
CA GLU A 72 -4.23 0.65 36.44
C GLU A 72 -4.73 -0.66 35.81
N ALA A 73 -5.24 -0.58 34.59
CA ALA A 73 -5.78 -1.72 33.87
C ALA A 73 -4.72 -2.54 33.10
N ASP A 74 -3.48 -2.04 32.98
CA ASP A 74 -2.43 -2.59 32.10
C ASP A 74 -2.94 -2.78 30.66
N THR A 75 -3.76 -1.83 30.20
CA THR A 75 -4.33 -1.84 28.86
C THR A 75 -3.90 -0.60 28.09
N ARG A 76 -3.73 -0.76 26.78
CA ARG A 76 -3.40 0.36 25.89
C ARG A 76 -4.17 0.27 24.60
N VAL A 77 -4.48 1.42 24.02
CA VAL A 77 -5.03 1.57 22.67
C VAL A 77 -4.10 2.45 21.84
N VAL A 78 -3.93 2.10 20.58
CA VAL A 78 -3.22 2.90 19.58
C VAL A 78 -4.21 3.36 18.53
N PHE A 79 -4.30 4.67 18.32
CA PHE A 79 -5.01 5.26 17.19
C PHE A 79 -4.00 5.93 16.26
N VAL A 80 -4.01 5.58 14.97
CA VAL A 80 -3.13 6.15 13.95
C VAL A 80 -3.95 6.86 12.88
N ASN A 81 -3.78 8.17 12.76
CA ASN A 81 -4.39 8.98 11.71
C ASN A 81 -3.41 9.19 10.55
N CYS A 82 -3.72 8.59 9.41
CA CYS A 82 -2.88 8.57 8.21
C CYS A 82 -3.41 9.52 7.14
N ASP A 83 -2.52 10.30 6.54
CA ASP A 83 -2.82 11.16 5.38
C ASP A 83 -3.00 10.32 4.10
N LEU A 84 -3.98 9.42 4.09
CA LEU A 84 -4.31 8.46 3.02
C LEU A 84 -5.79 8.52 2.64
N ALA A 85 -6.13 8.00 1.45
CA ALA A 85 -7.51 7.82 1.02
C ALA A 85 -8.25 6.79 1.90
N ALA A 86 -7.58 5.71 2.27
CA ALA A 86 -8.06 4.70 3.21
C ALA A 86 -6.85 3.93 3.73
N VAL A 87 -6.99 3.27 4.88
CA VAL A 87 -6.07 2.20 5.28
C VAL A 87 -6.70 0.88 4.85
N PHE A 88 -6.10 0.22 3.87
CA PHE A 88 -6.63 -1.04 3.35
C PHE A 88 -6.27 -2.23 4.24
N GLN A 89 -6.99 -3.34 4.07
CA GLN A 89 -6.83 -4.53 4.90
C GLN A 89 -5.39 -5.09 4.86
N LEU A 90 -4.73 -5.08 3.70
CA LEU A 90 -3.35 -5.57 3.60
C LEU A 90 -2.39 -4.75 4.47
N VAL A 91 -2.48 -3.41 4.42
CA VAL A 91 -1.68 -2.51 5.27
C VAL A 91 -1.93 -2.82 6.76
N HIS A 92 -3.20 -2.98 7.15
CA HIS A 92 -3.56 -3.31 8.53
C HIS A 92 -2.98 -4.66 8.98
N GLN A 93 -3.08 -5.69 8.15
CA GLN A 93 -2.56 -7.02 8.46
C GLN A 93 -1.04 -7.03 8.60
N GLU A 94 -0.34 -6.34 7.71
CA GLU A 94 1.13 -6.27 7.74
C GLU A 94 1.63 -5.47 8.95
N VAL A 95 1.02 -4.31 9.24
CA VAL A 95 1.34 -3.53 10.44
C VAL A 95 1.14 -4.39 11.71
N LEU A 96 0.01 -5.09 11.86
CA LEU A 96 -0.22 -5.95 13.01
C LEU A 96 0.78 -7.12 13.09
N HIS A 97 1.13 -7.71 11.94
CA HIS A 97 2.12 -8.79 11.87
C HIS A 97 3.47 -8.33 12.42
N GLN A 98 3.96 -7.19 11.94
CA GLN A 98 5.25 -6.64 12.36
C GLN A 98 5.23 -6.13 13.80
N LEU A 99 4.14 -5.47 14.24
CA LEU A 99 3.98 -5.05 15.64
C LEU A 99 3.99 -6.23 16.61
N LYS A 100 3.34 -7.35 16.24
CA LYS A 100 3.36 -8.57 17.04
C LYS A 100 4.79 -9.09 17.22
N SER A 101 5.58 -9.10 16.15
CA SER A 101 6.99 -9.53 16.21
C SER A 101 7.84 -8.57 17.04
N LYS A 102 7.63 -7.26 16.92
CA LYS A 102 8.46 -6.24 17.56
C LYS A 102 8.15 -6.06 19.05
N TYR A 103 6.87 -6.12 19.44
CA TYR A 103 6.41 -5.82 20.80
C TYR A 103 5.74 -7.01 21.49
N GLY A 104 6.02 -8.24 21.06
CA GLY A 104 5.60 -9.46 21.77
C GLY A 104 4.09 -9.63 21.93
N GLY A 105 3.27 -9.01 21.08
CA GLY A 105 1.81 -9.08 21.13
C GLY A 105 1.11 -8.03 22.00
N VAL A 106 1.83 -7.01 22.49
CA VAL A 106 1.23 -5.83 23.15
C VAL A 106 0.21 -5.10 22.25
N TYR A 107 0.46 -5.11 20.94
CA TYR A 107 -0.41 -4.54 19.93
C TYR A 107 -1.06 -5.65 19.10
N THR A 108 -2.39 -5.64 19.06
CA THR A 108 -3.24 -6.65 18.44
C THR A 108 -4.38 -5.98 17.68
N GLU A 109 -5.17 -6.77 16.94
CA GLU A 109 -6.37 -6.29 16.28
C GLU A 109 -7.44 -5.74 17.25
N GLN A 110 -7.36 -6.05 18.54
CA GLN A 110 -8.31 -5.56 19.55
C GLN A 110 -8.03 -4.12 20.00
N ASN A 111 -6.80 -3.63 19.81
CA ASN A 111 -6.37 -2.36 20.38
C ASN A 111 -5.56 -1.46 19.43
N VAL A 112 -5.47 -1.80 18.14
CA VAL A 112 -4.85 -0.97 17.10
C VAL A 112 -5.92 -0.50 16.12
N VAL A 113 -6.09 0.81 16.00
CA VAL A 113 -6.96 1.45 15.03
C VAL A 113 -6.13 2.25 14.03
N LEU A 114 -6.21 1.88 12.75
CA LEU A 114 -5.57 2.61 11.65
C LEU A 114 -6.66 3.33 10.83
N HIS A 115 -6.57 4.65 10.77
CA HIS A 115 -7.57 5.53 10.13
C HIS A 115 -6.94 6.31 8.98
N GLY A 116 -7.62 6.40 7.83
CA GLY A 116 -7.25 7.28 6.72
C GLY A 116 -8.15 8.51 6.68
N ILE A 117 -7.59 9.71 6.54
CA ILE A 117 -8.36 10.97 6.49
C ILE A 117 -9.23 11.13 5.23
N HIS A 118 -9.12 10.19 4.29
CA HIS A 118 -9.83 10.20 3.02
C HIS A 118 -9.37 11.28 2.02
N THR A 119 -8.08 11.66 2.07
CA THR A 119 -7.49 12.50 1.03
C THR A 119 -7.46 11.74 -0.31
N HIS A 120 -7.90 12.40 -1.37
CA HIS A 120 -7.84 11.84 -2.73
C HIS A 120 -6.56 12.24 -3.48
N ALA A 121 -5.56 12.73 -2.73
CA ALA A 121 -4.34 13.32 -3.27
C ALA A 121 -3.04 12.52 -2.95
N GLY A 122 -3.18 11.25 -2.59
CA GLY A 122 -2.05 10.34 -2.38
C GLY A 122 -1.97 9.25 -3.44
N PRO A 123 -0.79 8.63 -3.66
CA PRO A 123 -0.65 7.48 -4.56
C PRO A 123 -1.49 6.29 -4.05
N GLY A 124 -2.10 5.56 -4.98
CA GLY A 124 -2.87 4.35 -4.68
C GLY A 124 -2.05 3.06 -4.70
N GLY A 125 -2.74 1.92 -4.74
CA GLY A 125 -2.11 0.62 -4.96
C GLY A 125 -1.67 -0.09 -3.68
N SER A 126 -2.29 0.22 -2.54
CA SER A 126 -1.96 -0.44 -1.26
C SER A 126 -3.06 -1.39 -0.77
N SER A 127 -3.99 -1.79 -1.64
CA SER A 127 -5.20 -2.52 -1.22
C SER A 127 -5.08 -4.04 -1.19
N ALA A 128 -4.42 -4.61 -2.21
CA ALA A 128 -4.44 -6.03 -2.58
C ALA A 128 -5.82 -6.60 -2.98
N TYR A 129 -6.88 -5.79 -2.95
CA TYR A 129 -8.17 -6.14 -3.53
C TYR A 129 -8.32 -5.51 -4.91
N PHE A 130 -8.62 -6.36 -5.91
CA PHE A 130 -8.75 -5.98 -7.31
C PHE A 130 -9.63 -4.74 -7.53
N LEU A 131 -10.77 -4.64 -6.85
CA LEU A 131 -11.71 -3.53 -7.02
C LEU A 131 -11.02 -2.16 -6.84
N TYR A 132 -10.17 -2.03 -5.82
CA TYR A 132 -9.54 -0.75 -5.48
C TYR A 132 -8.29 -0.52 -6.33
N ASP A 133 -7.48 -1.56 -6.53
CA ASP A 133 -6.20 -1.45 -7.23
C ASP A 133 -6.35 -1.42 -8.76
N ALA A 134 -7.43 -1.97 -9.32
CA ALA A 134 -7.67 -1.95 -10.78
C ALA A 134 -7.72 -0.52 -11.33
N SER A 135 -8.33 0.41 -10.59
CA SER A 135 -8.35 1.83 -10.96
C SER A 135 -6.98 2.50 -10.89
N ILE A 136 -6.06 1.92 -10.10
CA ILE A 136 -4.68 2.38 -9.93
C ILE A 136 -3.71 1.70 -10.89
N LEU A 137 -4.21 0.70 -11.63
CA LEU A 137 -3.46 -0.23 -12.47
C LEU A 137 -2.62 -1.25 -11.69
N GLY A 138 -2.94 -1.46 -10.42
CA GLY A 138 -2.39 -2.56 -9.63
C GLY A 138 -1.93 -2.15 -8.25
N PHE A 139 -1.42 -3.17 -7.55
CA PHE A 139 -0.72 -3.02 -6.29
C PHE A 139 0.65 -2.38 -6.55
N ASN A 140 1.01 -1.43 -5.70
CA ASN A 140 2.28 -0.73 -5.70
C ASN A 140 2.99 -1.07 -4.39
N GLU A 141 3.91 -2.02 -4.45
CA GLU A 141 4.62 -2.56 -3.29
C GLU A 141 5.41 -1.47 -2.56
N ASP A 142 6.14 -0.62 -3.28
CA ASP A 142 6.88 0.50 -2.67
C ASP A 142 5.96 1.43 -1.86
N ASN A 143 4.83 1.84 -2.43
CA ASN A 143 3.85 2.68 -1.74
C ASN A 143 3.29 1.96 -0.51
N PHE A 144 3.02 0.67 -0.65
CA PHE A 144 2.55 -0.16 0.45
C PHE A 144 3.59 -0.25 1.58
N GLU A 145 4.84 -0.57 1.27
CA GLU A 145 5.93 -0.69 2.24
C GLU A 145 6.19 0.66 2.92
N ILE A 146 6.26 1.76 2.18
CA ILE A 146 6.42 3.11 2.75
C ILE A 146 5.28 3.45 3.72
N ILE A 147 4.04 3.09 3.37
CA ILE A 147 2.89 3.28 4.25
C ILE A 147 3.03 2.43 5.51
N VAL A 148 3.37 1.14 5.37
CA VAL A 148 3.53 0.21 6.50
C VAL A 148 4.66 0.67 7.42
N ASP A 149 5.84 0.93 6.88
CA ASP A 149 7.03 1.34 7.62
C ASP A 149 6.81 2.68 8.32
N GLY A 150 6.19 3.66 7.65
CA GLY A 150 5.88 4.93 8.27
C GLY A 150 4.81 4.80 9.36
N ILE A 151 3.80 3.94 9.21
CA ILE A 151 2.86 3.65 10.30
C ILE A 151 3.60 3.01 11.48
N LEU A 152 4.46 2.02 11.24
CA LEU A 152 5.24 1.35 12.28
C LEU A 152 6.19 2.31 12.99
N ALA A 153 6.84 3.21 12.25
CA ALA A 153 7.73 4.24 12.80
C ALA A 153 6.97 5.26 13.65
N ALA A 154 5.78 5.69 13.21
CA ALA A 154 4.94 6.57 14.02
C ALA A 154 4.50 5.90 15.33
N ILE A 155 4.13 4.61 15.27
CA ILE A 155 3.78 3.84 16.47
C ILE A 155 5.00 3.64 17.38
N ASP A 156 6.17 3.37 16.82
CA ASP A 156 7.41 3.21 17.58
C ASP A 156 7.82 4.51 18.29
N GLU A 157 7.74 5.64 17.61
CA GLU A 157 7.98 6.95 18.22
C GLU A 157 6.97 7.22 19.34
N ALA A 158 5.68 6.91 19.12
CA ALA A 158 4.65 7.06 20.14
C ALA A 158 4.84 6.12 21.34
N HIS A 159 5.29 4.89 21.10
CA HIS A 159 5.60 3.91 22.15
C HIS A 159 6.73 4.42 23.06
N HIS A 160 7.77 5.00 22.48
CA HIS A 160 8.92 5.51 23.23
C HIS A 160 8.73 6.91 23.81
N SER A 161 7.63 7.61 23.48
CA SER A 161 7.32 8.95 23.98
C SER A 161 6.26 8.99 25.10
N LEU A 162 5.87 7.83 25.64
CA LEU A 162 4.89 7.72 26.72
C LEU A 162 5.28 8.58 27.93
N THR A 163 4.40 9.51 28.28
CA THR A 163 4.54 10.38 29.45
C THR A 163 3.20 10.53 30.17
N PRO A 164 3.19 10.77 31.50
CA PRO A 164 1.98 11.09 32.25
C PRO A 164 1.15 12.21 31.59
N GLY A 165 -0.17 12.00 31.43
CA GLY A 165 -1.06 12.98 30.79
C GLY A 165 -2.55 12.82 31.11
N GLN A 166 -3.35 13.76 30.61
CA GLN A 166 -4.82 13.76 30.73
C GLN A 166 -5.47 13.87 29.35
N VAL A 167 -6.46 13.02 29.09
CA VAL A 167 -7.33 13.12 27.91
C VAL A 167 -8.55 13.97 28.26
N ARG A 168 -8.88 14.95 27.40
CA ARG A 168 -10.06 15.81 27.55
C ARG A 168 -10.89 15.78 26.27
N PHE A 169 -12.20 15.98 26.38
CA PHE A 169 -13.13 15.95 25.27
C PHE A 169 -13.92 17.26 25.17
N ASN A 170 -14.15 17.72 23.94
CA ASN A 170 -15.04 18.83 23.65
C ASN A 170 -15.79 18.58 22.33
N LYS A 171 -16.95 19.22 22.16
CA LYS A 171 -17.79 19.13 20.97
C LYS A 171 -18.32 20.51 20.60
N GLY A 172 -18.35 20.82 19.31
CA GLY A 172 -18.91 22.06 18.76
C GLY A 172 -19.50 21.85 17.37
N GLU A 173 -20.24 22.85 16.90
CA GLU A 173 -20.82 22.90 15.56
C GLU A 173 -19.94 23.74 14.63
N ILE A 174 -19.80 23.30 13.37
CA ILE A 174 -19.06 24.01 12.32
C ILE A 174 -20.06 24.30 11.19
N ALA A 175 -20.55 25.54 11.11
CA ALA A 175 -21.63 25.93 10.21
C ALA A 175 -21.31 25.69 8.72
N ASP A 176 -20.07 25.97 8.30
CA ASP A 176 -19.62 25.87 6.89
C ASP A 176 -18.61 24.72 6.68
N GLY A 177 -18.76 23.61 7.41
CA GLY A 177 -17.81 22.49 7.38
C GLY A 177 -17.93 21.56 6.15
N GLY A 178 -18.98 21.72 5.34
CA GLY A 178 -19.23 20.91 4.15
C GLY A 178 -20.69 20.94 3.70
N ALA A 179 -20.98 20.30 2.56
CA ALA A 179 -22.34 20.19 2.03
C ALA A 179 -22.67 18.74 1.64
N ASN A 180 -23.94 18.36 1.78
CA ASN A 180 -24.40 17.06 1.32
C ASN A 180 -24.44 17.03 -0.22
N ARG A 181 -23.63 16.17 -0.83
CA ARG A 181 -23.54 16.00 -2.29
C ARG A 181 -24.69 15.18 -2.90
N SER A 182 -25.62 14.66 -2.10
CA SER A 182 -26.75 13.83 -2.53
C SER A 182 -28.01 14.11 -1.69
N PRO A 183 -28.56 15.34 -1.73
CA PRO A 183 -29.66 15.75 -0.86
C PRO A 183 -30.94 14.95 -1.11
N VAL A 184 -31.28 14.65 -2.37
CA VAL A 184 -32.49 13.87 -2.72
C VAL A 184 -32.49 12.49 -2.05
N ALA A 185 -31.34 11.81 -2.02
CA ALA A 185 -31.23 10.52 -1.35
C ALA A 185 -31.34 10.65 0.18
N TYR A 186 -30.81 11.74 0.74
CA TYR A 186 -30.90 12.01 2.17
C TYR A 186 -32.32 12.38 2.61
N GLU A 187 -33.03 13.18 1.82
CA GLU A 187 -34.42 13.58 2.08
C GLU A 187 -35.41 12.42 1.94
N ALA A 188 -35.02 11.33 1.28
CA ALA A 188 -35.80 10.10 1.18
C ALA A 188 -35.78 9.24 2.46
N ASN A 189 -34.94 9.59 3.45
CA ASN A 189 -34.97 8.90 4.75
C ASN A 189 -36.30 9.18 5.48
N PRO A 190 -36.83 8.22 6.27
CA PRO A 190 -38.04 8.43 7.07
C PRO A 190 -37.94 9.69 7.93
N ALA A 191 -39.04 10.45 8.04
CA ALA A 191 -39.07 11.69 8.82
C ALA A 191 -38.65 11.50 10.31
N GLU A 192 -38.94 10.31 10.86
CA GLU A 192 -38.56 9.89 12.20
C GLU A 192 -37.04 9.67 12.36
N GLU A 193 -36.33 9.31 11.30
CA GLU A 193 -34.87 9.17 11.28
C GLU A 193 -34.18 10.53 11.10
N LEU A 194 -34.73 11.40 10.24
CA LEU A 194 -34.24 12.77 10.05
C LEU A 194 -34.27 13.61 11.33
N THR A 195 -35.08 13.20 12.31
CA THR A 195 -35.22 13.86 13.62
C THR A 195 -34.50 13.13 14.75
N ARG A 196 -33.89 11.95 14.51
CA ARG A 196 -33.17 11.16 15.53
C ARG A 196 -31.67 11.45 15.59
N SER A 197 -31.09 11.33 16.79
CA SER A 197 -29.64 11.28 17.00
C SER A 197 -29.09 9.88 16.64
N ARG A 198 -28.03 9.81 15.83
CA ARG A 198 -27.49 8.59 15.17
C ARG A 198 -26.95 7.51 16.14
N SER A 199 -27.06 6.23 15.76
CA SER A 199 -26.32 5.06 16.28
C SER A 199 -25.77 4.20 15.11
N PHE A 200 -24.71 3.39 15.32
CA PHE A 200 -23.98 2.64 14.27
C PHE A 200 -24.39 1.13 14.14
N GLU A 201 -24.36 0.53 12.94
CA GLU A 201 -24.59 -0.92 12.63
C GLU A 201 -23.53 -1.54 11.66
N GLN A 202 -23.32 -2.88 11.60
CA GLN A 202 -22.22 -3.60 10.87
C GLN A 202 -22.69 -4.81 9.98
N PHE A 203 -21.95 -5.20 8.90
CA PHE A 203 -22.29 -6.25 7.89
C PHE A 203 -21.63 -7.66 8.07
N ASP A 204 -22.20 -8.72 7.44
CA ASP A 204 -21.78 -10.16 7.48
C ASP A 204 -21.18 -10.69 6.15
N ARG A 205 -19.88 -11.08 6.16
CA ARG A 205 -19.07 -11.46 4.97
C ARG A 205 -19.28 -12.90 4.47
N SER A 206 -19.89 -13.77 5.26
CA SER A 206 -20.09 -15.20 4.91
C SER A 206 -21.06 -15.44 3.76
N LYS A 207 -21.68 -14.36 3.29
CA LYS A 207 -22.77 -14.36 2.31
C LYS A 207 -22.34 -13.88 0.93
N LEU A 208 -21.03 -13.72 0.67
CA LEU A 208 -20.50 -13.27 -0.62
C LEU A 208 -20.20 -14.46 -1.55
N LEU A 209 -20.47 -14.33 -2.85
CA LEU A 209 -20.31 -15.38 -3.88
C LEU A 209 -19.24 -14.98 -4.92
N ASP A 210 -18.48 -15.96 -5.45
CA ASP A 210 -17.50 -15.81 -6.54
C ASP A 210 -17.83 -16.80 -7.69
N LEU A 211 -17.79 -16.33 -8.94
CA LEU A 211 -18.25 -17.05 -10.13
C LEU A 211 -17.23 -17.04 -11.30
N GLU A 212 -15.97 -16.63 -11.09
CA GLU A 212 -14.97 -16.51 -12.16
C GLU A 212 -14.25 -17.84 -12.50
N PRO A 213 -14.13 -18.24 -13.80
CA PRO A 213 -13.48 -19.50 -14.20
C PRO A 213 -11.93 -19.45 -14.21
N GLY A 214 -11.30 -20.61 -13.98
CA GLY A 214 -9.84 -20.80 -13.94
C GLY A 214 -9.16 -21.14 -15.28
N VAL A 215 -7.83 -21.39 -15.27
CA VAL A 215 -7.03 -21.73 -16.46
C VAL A 215 -7.17 -23.21 -16.84
N VAL A 216 -7.42 -23.51 -18.12
CA VAL A 216 -7.55 -24.88 -18.63
C VAL A 216 -6.20 -25.47 -19.06
N MET A 217 -5.51 -24.90 -20.05
CA MET A 217 -4.21 -25.37 -20.59
C MET A 217 -3.48 -24.29 -21.42
N ASP A 218 -2.17 -24.44 -21.63
CA ASP A 218 -1.32 -23.60 -22.48
C ASP A 218 -0.60 -24.42 -23.58
N THR A 219 -0.42 -23.84 -24.77
CA THR A 219 0.28 -24.45 -25.92
C THR A 219 1.23 -23.51 -26.65
N VAL A 220 2.16 -24.07 -27.44
CA VAL A 220 3.01 -23.36 -28.41
C VAL A 220 2.98 -24.08 -29.76
N PRO A 221 3.27 -23.39 -30.89
CA PRO A 221 3.35 -24.02 -32.19
C PRO A 221 4.36 -25.17 -32.26
N LEU A 222 4.16 -26.06 -33.23
CA LEU A 222 5.09 -27.17 -33.49
C LEU A 222 6.52 -26.63 -33.69
N ARG A 223 7.51 -27.25 -33.02
CA ARG A 223 8.93 -26.86 -33.00
C ARG A 223 9.26 -25.55 -32.28
N LYS A 224 8.30 -24.92 -31.59
CA LYS A 224 8.57 -23.85 -30.63
C LYS A 224 8.56 -24.39 -29.21
N HIS A 225 9.12 -23.62 -28.29
CA HIS A 225 9.07 -23.89 -26.85
C HIS A 225 8.68 -22.60 -26.11
N PHE A 226 8.13 -22.74 -24.91
CA PHE A 226 7.88 -21.58 -24.06
C PHE A 226 9.19 -20.85 -23.76
N GLY A 227 9.18 -19.52 -23.89
CA GLY A 227 10.38 -18.67 -23.83
C GLY A 227 11.09 -18.45 -25.18
N SER A 228 10.71 -19.17 -26.24
CA SER A 228 11.26 -18.86 -27.57
C SER A 228 10.70 -17.56 -28.16
N LEU A 229 11.51 -16.87 -28.96
CA LEU A 229 11.13 -15.62 -29.62
C LEU A 229 10.06 -15.82 -30.70
N ARG A 230 9.04 -14.98 -30.63
CA ARG A 230 8.03 -14.72 -31.64
C ARG A 230 8.40 -13.51 -32.50
N ARG A 231 9.00 -12.50 -31.88
CA ARG A 231 9.57 -11.29 -32.52
C ARG A 231 10.78 -10.86 -31.69
N ASP A 232 11.91 -10.67 -32.35
CA ASP A 232 13.13 -10.21 -31.67
C ASP A 232 13.22 -8.67 -31.67
N VAL A 233 14.27 -8.15 -31.04
CA VAL A 233 14.66 -6.73 -31.08
C VAL A 233 15.35 -6.38 -32.40
N ASP A 234 15.26 -5.12 -32.81
CA ASP A 234 15.60 -4.66 -34.18
C ASP A 234 16.66 -3.54 -34.25
N GLY A 235 17.22 -3.06 -33.12
CA GLY A 235 18.06 -1.84 -33.08
C GLY A 235 19.48 -2.01 -32.51
N PRO A 236 20.39 -1.06 -32.80
CA PRO A 236 20.75 -0.06 -31.81
C PRO A 236 19.56 0.90 -31.60
N TYR A 237 19.32 1.26 -30.35
CA TYR A 237 18.24 2.13 -29.93
C TYR A 237 18.81 3.42 -29.37
N THR A 238 18.08 4.51 -29.53
CA THR A 238 18.44 5.78 -28.88
C THR A 238 17.56 6.00 -27.67
N VAL A 239 18.04 6.82 -26.75
CA VAL A 239 17.22 7.36 -25.67
C VAL A 239 15.94 7.99 -26.26
N GLY A 240 14.79 7.59 -25.72
CA GLY A 240 13.44 7.93 -26.20
C GLY A 240 12.80 6.85 -27.08
N SER A 241 13.54 5.80 -27.46
CA SER A 241 13.00 4.65 -28.20
C SER A 241 12.32 3.63 -27.28
N THR A 242 11.41 2.82 -27.83
CA THR A 242 10.88 1.63 -27.16
C THR A 242 11.47 0.37 -27.80
N VAL A 243 12.16 -0.43 -26.99
CA VAL A 243 12.59 -1.79 -27.34
C VAL A 243 11.41 -2.72 -27.12
N SER A 244 11.16 -3.66 -28.05
CA SER A 244 10.08 -4.63 -27.92
C SER A 244 10.55 -6.01 -28.36
N ALA A 245 10.33 -7.02 -27.52
CA ALA A 245 10.53 -8.43 -27.84
C ALA A 245 9.27 -9.21 -27.47
N SER A 246 8.89 -10.18 -28.32
CA SER A 246 7.70 -11.01 -28.12
C SER A 246 8.12 -12.46 -27.96
N PHE A 247 7.56 -13.14 -26.97
CA PHE A 247 7.86 -14.53 -26.64
C PHE A 247 6.61 -15.40 -26.70
N TYR A 248 6.80 -16.69 -26.98
CA TYR A 248 5.76 -17.69 -26.75
C TYR A 248 5.69 -18.00 -25.24
N GLY A 249 4.56 -17.69 -24.59
CA GLY A 249 4.39 -17.79 -23.14
C GLY A 249 3.07 -18.44 -22.69
N GLY A 250 2.96 -18.82 -21.41
CA GLY A 250 1.75 -19.37 -20.77
C GLY A 250 0.89 -18.32 -20.02
N HIS A 251 -0.30 -18.70 -19.54
CA HIS A 251 -1.24 -17.78 -18.87
C HIS A 251 -0.71 -17.24 -17.52
N PRO A 252 -0.73 -15.92 -17.27
CA PRO A 252 -0.26 -15.31 -16.02
C PRO A 252 -0.95 -15.74 -14.72
N LYS A 253 -2.18 -16.27 -14.76
CA LYS A 253 -2.88 -16.80 -13.58
C LYS A 253 -2.22 -18.07 -13.04
N ASN A 254 -1.42 -18.78 -13.86
CA ASN A 254 -0.71 -19.98 -13.43
C ASN A 254 0.35 -19.61 -12.38
N ARG A 255 0.19 -20.12 -11.16
CA ARG A 255 1.13 -19.90 -10.05
C ARG A 255 1.42 -18.41 -9.83
N LEU A 256 0.40 -17.54 -9.89
CA LEU A 256 0.54 -16.08 -9.76
C LEU A 256 1.39 -15.65 -8.54
N LYS A 257 1.22 -16.33 -7.40
CA LYS A 257 2.00 -16.06 -6.18
C LYS A 257 3.50 -16.45 -6.26
N GLN A 258 3.96 -17.08 -7.34
CA GLN A 258 5.34 -17.56 -7.55
C GLN A 258 6.11 -16.77 -8.64
N ILE A 259 5.48 -15.80 -9.30
CA ILE A 259 6.10 -15.00 -10.35
C ILE A 259 6.45 -13.63 -9.76
N HIS A 260 7.73 -13.32 -9.69
CA HIS A 260 8.23 -12.04 -9.20
C HIS A 260 8.35 -10.98 -10.30
N SER A 261 8.54 -11.40 -11.55
CA SER A 261 8.47 -10.53 -12.74
C SER A 261 8.33 -11.36 -14.00
N PHE A 262 7.58 -10.87 -14.98
CA PHE A 262 7.41 -11.47 -16.30
C PHE A 262 8.43 -10.99 -17.33
N CYS A 263 8.97 -9.78 -17.20
CA CYS A 263 9.92 -9.19 -18.15
C CYS A 263 11.03 -8.44 -17.44
N ASP A 264 12.28 -8.71 -17.79
CA ASP A 264 13.45 -8.01 -17.28
C ASP A 264 14.23 -7.36 -18.44
N VAL A 265 14.84 -6.22 -18.18
CA VAL A 265 15.92 -5.67 -19.01
C VAL A 265 17.22 -5.96 -18.30
N GLU A 266 18.12 -6.64 -18.98
CA GLU A 266 19.45 -6.94 -18.46
C GLU A 266 20.49 -6.13 -19.24
N LYS A 267 21.39 -5.46 -18.51
CA LYS A 267 22.53 -4.74 -19.07
C LYS A 267 23.77 -5.59 -19.00
N GLU A 268 24.56 -5.58 -20.07
CA GLU A 268 25.86 -6.22 -20.09
C GLU A 268 26.88 -5.37 -19.32
N VAL A 269 27.42 -5.92 -18.23
CA VAL A 269 28.48 -5.32 -17.40
C VAL A 269 29.55 -6.39 -17.20
N GLY A 270 30.79 -6.10 -17.62
CA GLY A 270 31.89 -7.07 -17.48
C GLY A 270 31.72 -8.38 -18.28
N GLY A 271 30.84 -8.40 -19.28
CA GLY A 271 30.52 -9.60 -20.08
C GLY A 271 29.37 -10.44 -19.52
N GLU A 272 28.80 -10.06 -18.38
CA GLU A 272 27.63 -10.69 -17.79
C GLU A 272 26.41 -9.77 -17.93
N PHE A 273 25.24 -10.37 -18.15
CA PHE A 273 23.98 -9.65 -18.17
C PHE A 273 23.41 -9.59 -16.75
N THR A 274 23.26 -8.37 -16.24
CA THR A 274 22.65 -8.11 -14.93
C THR A 274 21.32 -7.41 -15.14
N THR A 275 20.27 -7.89 -14.48
CA THR A 275 18.97 -7.21 -14.47
C THR A 275 19.13 -5.78 -13.96
N VAL A 276 18.78 -4.83 -14.82
CA VAL A 276 18.74 -3.41 -14.49
C VAL A 276 17.32 -2.89 -14.38
N LEU A 277 16.34 -3.59 -14.97
CA LEU A 277 14.91 -3.29 -14.86
C LEU A 277 14.09 -4.59 -14.87
N THR A 278 12.92 -4.56 -14.24
CA THR A 278 11.89 -5.61 -14.21
C THR A 278 10.53 -5.01 -14.56
N ASP A 279 9.48 -5.81 -14.75
CA ASP A 279 8.11 -5.32 -14.98
C ASP A 279 7.45 -4.56 -13.80
N ALA A 280 8.11 -4.48 -12.64
CA ALA A 280 7.76 -3.53 -11.58
C ALA A 280 8.26 -2.10 -11.90
N HIS A 281 9.26 -1.97 -12.77
CA HIS A 281 9.79 -0.68 -13.20
C HIS A 281 8.90 -0.08 -14.28
N TRP A 282 8.58 1.21 -14.12
CA TRP A 282 7.69 1.96 -15.00
C TRP A 282 8.03 1.90 -16.50
N ASP A 283 9.31 1.73 -16.82
CA ASP A 283 9.81 1.68 -18.19
C ASP A 283 9.60 0.33 -18.85
N VAL A 284 9.29 -0.72 -18.09
CA VAL A 284 9.09 -2.08 -18.59
C VAL A 284 7.61 -2.42 -18.59
N ARG A 285 7.10 -2.91 -19.72
CA ARG A 285 5.71 -3.32 -19.86
C ARG A 285 5.64 -4.77 -20.29
N PHE A 286 4.82 -5.54 -19.58
CA PHE A 286 4.43 -6.88 -19.98
C PHE A 286 2.99 -6.87 -20.48
N HIS A 287 2.79 -7.27 -21.73
CA HIS A 287 1.47 -7.48 -22.31
C HIS A 287 1.27 -8.95 -22.63
N TRP A 288 0.22 -9.53 -22.06
CA TRP A 288 -0.21 -10.89 -22.40
C TRP A 288 -1.43 -10.84 -23.31
N ALA A 289 -1.42 -11.63 -24.37
CA ALA A 289 -2.57 -11.79 -25.24
C ALA A 289 -2.80 -13.25 -25.61
N ARG A 290 -4.04 -13.72 -25.45
CA ARG A 290 -4.50 -15.01 -25.99
C ARG A 290 -4.35 -15.00 -27.52
N LYS A 291 -3.72 -16.04 -28.07
CA LYS A 291 -3.64 -16.27 -29.52
C LYS A 291 -4.34 -17.61 -29.80
N GLY A 292 -5.49 -17.56 -30.48
CA GLY A 292 -6.31 -18.75 -30.68
C GLY A 292 -6.90 -19.30 -29.36
N ILE A 293 -6.86 -20.62 -29.17
CA ILE A 293 -7.58 -21.30 -28.08
C ILE A 293 -6.72 -21.42 -26.81
N SER A 294 -5.45 -21.83 -26.94
CA SER A 294 -4.55 -22.10 -25.80
C SER A 294 -3.11 -21.59 -25.98
N GLU A 295 -2.77 -20.99 -27.11
CA GLU A 295 -1.48 -20.29 -27.28
C GLU A 295 -1.59 -18.87 -26.70
N SER A 296 -0.46 -18.29 -26.30
CA SER A 296 -0.38 -16.88 -25.95
C SER A 296 0.92 -16.22 -26.40
N ALA A 297 0.85 -14.90 -26.56
CA ALA A 297 2.00 -14.04 -26.74
C ALA A 297 2.28 -13.28 -25.44
N SER A 298 3.57 -13.21 -25.11
CA SER A 298 4.14 -12.45 -24.00
C SER A 298 5.01 -11.34 -24.60
N ASP A 299 4.48 -10.14 -24.69
CA ASP A 299 5.19 -8.99 -25.23
C ASP A 299 5.87 -8.23 -24.08
N CYS A 300 7.19 -8.10 -24.15
CA CYS A 300 8.02 -7.34 -23.22
C CYS A 300 8.51 -6.07 -23.93
N GLU A 301 8.18 -4.91 -23.37
CA GLU A 301 8.62 -3.61 -23.89
C GLU A 301 9.48 -2.88 -22.87
N TRP A 302 10.52 -2.18 -23.34
CA TRP A 302 11.31 -1.26 -22.55
C TRP A 302 11.35 0.11 -23.21
N TYR A 303 10.78 1.12 -22.54
CA TYR A 303 10.95 2.53 -22.93
C TYR A 303 12.28 3.07 -22.39
N ILE A 304 13.22 3.39 -23.28
CA ILE A 304 14.56 3.91 -22.91
C ILE A 304 14.40 5.38 -22.50
N ARG A 305 14.00 5.62 -21.26
CA ARG A 305 13.70 6.96 -20.76
C ARG A 305 14.97 7.79 -20.58
N ALA A 306 14.96 9.02 -21.07
CA ALA A 306 16.06 9.96 -20.85
C ALA A 306 16.31 10.23 -19.36
N ASN A 307 17.55 10.61 -19.05
CA ASN A 307 17.98 11.06 -17.72
C ASN A 307 17.77 10.02 -16.61
N THR A 308 17.93 8.73 -16.93
CA THR A 308 17.95 7.65 -15.94
C THR A 308 19.32 7.01 -15.85
N SER A 309 19.65 6.42 -14.70
CA SER A 309 20.89 5.68 -14.49
C SER A 309 20.96 4.35 -15.24
N THR A 310 19.82 3.82 -15.66
CA THR A 310 19.67 2.53 -16.34
C THR A 310 19.57 2.66 -17.85
N SER A 311 18.97 3.74 -18.37
CA SER A 311 18.84 4.03 -19.81
C SER A 311 20.02 4.88 -20.32
N VAL A 312 21.20 4.32 -20.16
CA VAL A 312 22.46 4.92 -20.61
C VAL A 312 23.01 4.11 -21.77
N ALA A 313 24.01 4.68 -22.46
CA ALA A 313 24.69 3.94 -23.51
C ALA A 313 25.23 2.59 -22.97
N GLY A 314 25.05 1.53 -23.75
CA GLY A 314 25.44 0.18 -23.34
C GLY A 314 24.78 -0.92 -24.16
N ARG A 315 25.12 -2.17 -23.81
CA ARG A 315 24.54 -3.37 -24.41
C ARG A 315 23.53 -3.99 -23.46
N TYR A 316 22.40 -4.41 -24.01
CA TYR A 316 21.26 -4.87 -23.23
C TYR A 316 20.61 -6.09 -23.90
N ARG A 317 19.79 -6.82 -23.15
CA ARG A 317 18.85 -7.83 -23.66
C ARG A 317 17.57 -7.82 -22.82
N ILE A 318 16.49 -8.33 -23.40
CA ILE A 318 15.23 -8.57 -22.68
C ILE A 318 15.20 -10.04 -22.26
N ARG A 319 14.81 -10.30 -21.01
CA ARG A 319 14.50 -11.64 -20.50
C ARG A 319 13.01 -11.74 -20.20
N HIS A 320 12.39 -12.87 -20.57
CA HIS A 320 11.02 -13.21 -20.23
C HIS A 320 10.99 -14.51 -19.42
N ARG A 321 10.09 -14.62 -18.44
CA ARG A 321 9.88 -15.84 -17.64
C ARG A 321 8.41 -16.03 -17.28
N GLY A 322 8.03 -17.27 -16.99
CA GLY A 322 6.67 -17.58 -16.55
C GLY A 322 6.41 -19.06 -16.33
N PHE A 323 5.14 -19.40 -16.16
CA PHE A 323 4.67 -20.78 -15.97
C PHE A 323 3.65 -21.19 -17.03
N HIS A 324 3.73 -22.44 -17.48
CA HIS A 324 2.76 -23.02 -18.41
C HIS A 324 2.03 -24.21 -17.79
N LYS A 325 0.71 -24.31 -18.01
CA LYS A 325 -0.12 -25.43 -17.58
C LYS A 325 -0.25 -26.45 -18.72
N PRO A 326 0.37 -27.63 -18.63
CA PRO A 326 0.12 -28.71 -19.59
C PRO A 326 -1.30 -29.24 -19.42
N LEU A 327 -1.84 -29.90 -20.46
CA LEU A 327 -3.16 -30.54 -20.40
C LEU A 327 -3.22 -31.62 -19.30
N VAL A 328 -2.11 -32.30 -19.04
CA VAL A 328 -1.94 -33.29 -17.97
C VAL A 328 -0.61 -33.06 -17.28
N GLY A 329 -0.59 -33.13 -15.95
CA GLY A 329 0.60 -32.96 -15.12
C GLY A 329 0.70 -31.59 -14.48
N GLU A 330 1.85 -31.32 -13.88
CA GLU A 330 2.09 -30.10 -13.11
C GLU A 330 2.45 -28.90 -14.00
N ILE A 331 2.15 -27.71 -13.48
CA ILE A 331 2.55 -26.44 -14.07
C ILE A 331 4.08 -26.30 -14.02
N LYS A 332 4.72 -25.89 -15.13
CA LYS A 332 6.19 -25.82 -15.25
C LYS A 332 6.69 -24.41 -15.57
N ALA A 333 7.85 -24.05 -15.03
CA ALA A 333 8.52 -22.77 -15.30
C ALA A 333 9.27 -22.80 -16.65
N TYR A 334 9.48 -21.62 -17.24
CA TYR A 334 10.31 -21.41 -18.43
C TYR A 334 10.94 -20.00 -18.41
N GLU A 335 11.98 -19.81 -19.23
CA GLU A 335 12.57 -18.50 -19.50
C GLU A 335 12.99 -18.35 -20.98
N GLY A 336 13.16 -17.11 -21.40
CA GLY A 336 13.50 -16.71 -22.76
C GLY A 336 14.31 -15.43 -22.77
N PHE A 337 15.15 -15.25 -23.79
CA PHE A 337 15.98 -14.06 -23.96
C PHE A 337 15.86 -13.52 -25.38
N SER A 338 15.83 -12.19 -25.54
CA SER A 338 16.01 -11.55 -26.83
C SER A 338 17.46 -11.64 -27.30
N SER A 339 17.68 -11.32 -28.56
CA SER A 339 19.03 -10.93 -29.00
C SER A 339 19.53 -9.72 -28.20
N ARG A 340 20.85 -9.58 -28.12
CA ARG A 340 21.49 -8.39 -27.56
C ARG A 340 21.24 -7.18 -28.47
N PHE A 341 21.09 -6.01 -27.88
CA PHE A 341 20.94 -4.74 -28.60
C PHE A 341 21.74 -3.63 -27.90
N GLU A 342 22.03 -2.57 -28.63
CA GLU A 342 22.75 -1.42 -28.12
C GLU A 342 21.81 -0.26 -27.80
N VAL A 343 22.15 0.51 -26.78
CA VAL A 343 21.61 1.84 -26.54
C VAL A 343 22.74 2.83 -26.81
N VAL A 344 22.48 3.83 -27.65
CA VAL A 344 23.45 4.85 -28.09
C VAL A 344 23.00 6.26 -27.77
#